data_AF-A0A4U8SBR7-F1
#
_entry.id   AF-A0A4U8SBR7-F1
#
_cell.length_a   1.000
_cell.length_b   1.000
_cell.length_c   1.000
_cell.angle_alpha   90.00
_cell.angle_beta   90.00
_cell.angle_gamma   90.00
#
_symmetry.space_group_name_H-M   'P 1'
#
loop_
_entity.id
_entity.type
_entity.pdbx_description
1 polymer ?
#
loop_
_entity_poly.entity_id
_entity_poly.type
_entity_poly.pdbx_seq_one_letter_code
_entity_poly.pdbx_strand_id
1 'polypeptide(L)'
;SLFYYENGNLEAKYCLKNGQFDGIQEMFYENGNKKVQGFLQEGKPMGIALIFRENGLLLFEIDYDKTMVKEFDEKGMVKTLNGNEASAIIRMIIKGTQKLEYKE
;
A
#
# COMPACT_ATOMS: atom_id res chain seq x y z
N SER A 1 -3.03 15.19 5.30
CA SER A 1 -1.73 15.33 5.96
C SER A 1 -0.61 14.89 5.04
N LEU A 2 0.50 15.61 5.08
CA LEU A 2 1.73 15.28 4.36
C LEU A 2 2.82 14.99 5.39
N PHE A 3 3.59 13.94 5.15
CA PHE A 3 4.73 13.52 5.96
C PHE A 3 5.95 13.47 5.06
N TYR A 4 7.11 13.83 5.60
CA TYR A 4 8.35 13.97 4.85
C TYR A 4 9.48 13.27 5.58
N TYR A 5 10.37 12.66 4.81
CA TYR A 5 11.65 12.16 5.29
C TYR A 5 12.57 13.30 5.74
N GLU A 6 13.63 12.97 6.48
CA GLU A 6 14.64 13.95 6.93
C GLU A 6 15.31 14.70 5.75
N ASN A 7 15.43 14.02 4.61
CA ASN A 7 15.96 14.61 3.38
C ASN A 7 15.00 15.59 2.69
N GLY A 8 13.78 15.77 3.22
CA GLY A 8 12.75 16.66 2.69
C GLY A 8 11.86 16.05 1.61
N ASN A 9 12.11 14.81 1.18
CA ASN A 9 11.25 14.13 0.22
C ASN A 9 9.94 13.69 0.86
N LEU A 10 8.86 13.70 0.08
CA LEU A 10 7.54 13.29 0.55
C LEU A 10 7.58 11.80 0.90
N GLU A 11 7.26 11.48 2.15
CA GLU A 11 7.18 10.11 2.66
C GLU A 11 5.76 9.56 2.48
N ALA A 12 4.75 10.35 2.85
CA ALA A 12 3.37 9.92 2.78
C ALA A 12 2.38 11.07 2.67
N LYS A 13 1.27 10.79 2.01
CA LYS A 13 0.13 11.68 1.86
C LYS A 13 -1.12 10.93 2.26
N TYR A 14 -1.75 11.43 3.33
CA TYR A 14 -2.98 10.87 3.84
C TYR A 14 -4.16 11.84 3.72
N CYS A 15 -5.31 11.35 3.27
CA CYS A 15 -6.57 12.08 3.42
C CYS A 15 -7.15 11.83 4.82
N LEU A 16 -7.41 12.93 5.56
CA LEU A 16 -8.05 12.89 6.87
C LEU A 16 -9.44 13.52 6.76
N LYS A 17 -10.44 12.85 7.30
CA LYS A 17 -11.81 13.36 7.47
C LYS A 17 -12.23 13.12 8.91
N ASN A 18 -12.65 14.17 9.60
CA ASN A 18 -13.08 14.11 11.02
C ASN A 18 -12.06 13.43 11.96
N GLY A 19 -10.76 13.63 11.71
CA GLY A 19 -9.68 13.04 12.51
C GLY A 19 -9.37 11.57 12.21
N GLN A 20 -9.99 10.97 11.19
CA GLN A 20 -9.73 9.61 10.74
C GLN A 20 -9.20 9.58 9.32
N PHE A 21 -8.39 8.58 8.98
CA PHE A 21 -7.94 8.37 7.61
C PHE A 21 -9.11 7.91 6.73
N ASP A 22 -9.43 8.74 5.75
CA ASP A 22 -10.57 8.55 4.84
C ASP A 22 -10.23 9.24 3.52
N GLY A 23 -10.13 8.44 2.47
CA GLY A 23 -9.71 8.84 1.14
C GLY A 23 -8.44 8.14 0.68
N ILE A 24 -7.84 8.72 -0.37
CA ILE A 24 -6.62 8.21 -1.00
C ILE A 24 -5.45 8.31 -0.02
N GLN A 25 -4.67 7.24 0.03
CA GLN A 25 -3.43 7.13 0.78
C GLN A 25 -2.29 6.84 -0.19
N GLU A 26 -1.23 7.62 -0.13
CA GLU A 26 -0.02 7.42 -0.93
C GLU A 26 1.18 7.41 0.01
N MET A 27 2.07 6.44 -0.18
CA MET A 27 3.38 6.38 0.48
C MET A 27 4.45 6.29 -0.60
N PHE A 28 5.63 6.78 -0.28
CA PHE A 28 6.76 6.87 -1.18
C PHE A 28 8.01 6.32 -0.50
N TYR A 29 8.98 5.90 -1.30
CA TYR A 29 10.34 5.63 -0.86
C TYR A 29 11.11 6.96 -0.75
N GLU A 30 12.24 6.96 -0.05
CA GLU A 30 13.10 8.15 0.07
C GLU A 30 13.58 8.70 -1.27
N ASN A 31 13.67 7.84 -2.30
CA ASN A 31 14.01 8.25 -3.67
C ASN A 31 12.85 8.94 -4.43
N GLY A 32 11.67 9.08 -3.80
CA GLY A 32 10.47 9.69 -4.37
C GLY A 32 9.58 8.73 -5.17
N ASN A 33 10.01 7.48 -5.41
CA ASN A 33 9.17 6.49 -6.07
C ASN A 33 8.01 6.09 -5.17
N LYS A 34 6.87 5.82 -5.79
CA LYS A 34 5.69 5.34 -5.09
C LYS A 34 5.99 3.98 -4.43
N LYS A 35 5.54 3.81 -3.20
CA LYS A 35 5.68 2.60 -2.38
C LYS A 35 4.34 1.91 -2.20
N VAL A 36 3.32 2.68 -1.83
CA VAL A 36 1.93 2.22 -1.68
C VAL A 36 1.00 3.27 -2.24
N GLN A 37 -0.07 2.82 -2.90
CA GLN A 37 -1.23 3.64 -3.19
C GLN A 37 -2.49 2.84 -2.92
N GLY A 38 -3.44 3.41 -2.19
CA GLY A 38 -4.71 2.76 -1.90
C GLY A 38 -5.77 3.73 -1.44
N PHE A 39 -6.91 3.20 -1.05
CA PHE A 39 -8.04 3.98 -0.55
C PHE A 39 -8.50 3.42 0.80
N LEU A 40 -8.77 4.32 1.74
CA LEU A 40 -9.40 4.00 3.01
C LEU A 40 -10.80 4.63 3.05
N GLN A 41 -11.79 3.87 3.51
CA GLN A 41 -13.10 4.39 3.88
C GLN A 41 -13.36 4.06 5.34
N GLU A 42 -13.65 5.06 6.17
CA GLU A 42 -13.88 4.89 7.61
C GLU A 42 -12.75 4.10 8.30
N GLY A 43 -11.49 4.41 7.92
CA GLY A 43 -10.29 3.75 8.45
C GLY A 43 -10.05 2.32 7.93
N LYS A 44 -10.86 1.79 7.00
CA LYS A 44 -10.70 0.44 6.44
C LYS A 44 -10.24 0.47 4.97
N PRO A 45 -9.31 -0.40 4.55
CA PRO A 45 -8.96 -0.55 3.14
C PRO A 45 -10.17 -0.91 2.27
N MET A 46 -10.27 -0.26 1.12
CA MET A 46 -11.35 -0.46 0.15
C MET A 46 -10.82 -0.42 -1.28
N GLY A 47 -11.45 -1.19 -2.18
CA GLY A 47 -11.10 -1.19 -3.60
C GLY A 47 -9.70 -1.72 -3.87
N ILE A 48 -9.01 -1.09 -4.82
CA ILE A 48 -7.67 -1.50 -5.26
C ILE A 48 -6.58 -0.78 -4.46
N ALA A 49 -5.65 -1.56 -3.92
CA ALA A 49 -4.36 -1.06 -3.45
C ALA A 49 -3.22 -1.61 -4.31
N LEU A 50 -2.24 -0.75 -4.58
CA LEU A 50 -1.04 -1.04 -5.34
C LEU A 50 0.18 -0.90 -4.44
N ILE A 51 1.08 -1.87 -4.53
CA ILE A 51 2.33 -1.90 -3.77
C ILE A 51 3.46 -2.05 -4.77
N PHE A 52 4.45 -1.20 -4.65
CA PHE A 52 5.55 -1.08 -5.58
C PHE A 52 6.85 -1.42 -4.89
N ARG A 53 7.84 -1.81 -5.69
CA ARG A 53 9.24 -1.93 -5.29
C ARG A 53 9.89 -0.55 -5.32
N GLU A 54 11.05 -0.42 -4.70
CA GLU A 54 11.80 0.84 -4.65
C GLU A 54 12.23 1.36 -6.04
N ASN A 55 12.38 0.46 -7.02
CA ASN A 55 12.64 0.80 -8.41
C ASN A 55 11.39 1.22 -9.21
N GLY A 56 10.22 1.30 -8.56
CA GLY A 56 8.95 1.71 -9.16
C GLY A 56 8.16 0.59 -9.85
N LEU A 57 8.68 -0.64 -9.91
CA LEU A 57 7.93 -1.77 -10.47
C LEU A 57 6.81 -2.21 -9.53
N LEU A 58 5.66 -2.56 -10.09
CA LEU A 58 4.54 -3.10 -9.32
C LEU A 58 4.96 -4.46 -8.71
N LEU A 59 4.62 -4.66 -7.43
CA LEU A 59 4.86 -5.89 -6.69
C LEU A 59 3.54 -6.61 -6.40
N PHE A 60 2.53 -5.88 -5.90
CA PHE A 60 1.21 -6.41 -5.63
C PHE A 60 0.10 -5.46 -6.07
N GLU A 61 -0.97 -6.03 -6.60
CA GLU A 61 -2.29 -5.39 -6.72
C GLU A 61 -3.26 -6.18 -5.83
N ILE A 62 -3.90 -5.49 -4.88
CA ILE A 62 -4.82 -6.07 -3.92
C ILE A 62 -6.21 -5.50 -4.22
N ASP A 63 -7.18 -6.37 -4.49
CA ASP A 63 -8.59 -6.02 -4.59
C ASP A 63 -9.28 -6.46 -3.28
N TYR A 64 -9.50 -5.49 -2.38
CA TYR A 64 -10.12 -5.76 -1.08
C TYR A 64 -11.58 -6.19 -1.21
N ASP A 65 -12.30 -5.64 -2.19
CA ASP A 65 -13.72 -5.91 -2.39
C ASP A 65 -13.94 -7.35 -2.88
N LYS A 66 -12.98 -7.89 -3.65
CA LYS A 66 -13.01 -9.28 -4.14
C LYS A 66 -12.16 -10.25 -3.32
N THR A 67 -11.41 -9.76 -2.34
CA THR A 67 -10.40 -10.55 -1.61
C THR A 67 -9.48 -11.30 -2.60
N MET A 68 -8.82 -10.52 -3.46
CA MET A 68 -7.91 -11.01 -4.50
C MET A 68 -6.56 -10.30 -4.40
N VAL A 69 -5.48 -11.03 -4.67
CA VAL A 69 -4.12 -10.48 -4.78
C VAL A 69 -3.51 -10.93 -6.09
N LYS A 70 -2.98 -10.00 -6.88
CA LYS A 70 -2.10 -10.28 -8.01
C LYS A 70 -0.67 -9.96 -7.60
N GLU A 71 0.24 -10.87 -7.89
CA GLU A 71 1.68 -10.72 -7.65
C GLU A 71 2.40 -10.49 -8.98
N PHE A 72 3.40 -9.61 -8.95
CA PHE A 72 4.16 -9.19 -10.11
C PHE A 72 5.67 -9.36 -9.90
N ASP A 73 6.34 -9.84 -10.94
CA ASP A 73 7.79 -9.80 -11.09
C ASP A 73 8.20 -8.73 -12.11
N GLU A 74 9.46 -8.72 -12.52
CA GLU A 74 9.99 -7.77 -13.51
C GLU A 74 9.41 -7.96 -14.92
N LYS A 75 8.84 -9.12 -15.21
CA LYS A 75 8.26 -9.48 -16.52
C LYS A 75 6.74 -9.31 -16.56
N GLY A 76 6.09 -9.17 -15.41
CA GLY A 76 4.67 -8.87 -15.30
C GLY A 76 3.98 -9.70 -14.22
N MET A 77 2.68 -9.95 -14.41
CA MET A 77 1.88 -10.70 -13.45
C MET A 77 2.29 -12.18 -13.43
N VAL A 78 2.64 -12.69 -12.25
CA VAL A 78 3.08 -14.08 -12.06
C VAL A 78 2.05 -14.94 -11.35
N LYS A 79 1.19 -14.33 -10.52
CA LYS A 79 0.22 -15.09 -9.72
C LYS A 79 -1.04 -14.29 -9.47
N THR A 80 -2.16 -15.00 -9.35
CA THR A 80 -3.41 -14.48 -8.80
C THR A 80 -3.89 -15.40 -7.68
N LEU A 81 -4.16 -14.82 -6.52
CA LEU A 81 -4.63 -15.47 -5.30
C LEU A 81 -6.04 -14.97 -4.98
N ASN A 82 -6.87 -15.85 -4.43
CA ASN A 82 -8.25 -15.52 -4.06
C ASN A 82 -8.60 -16.11 -2.68
N GLY A 83 -9.65 -15.58 -2.04
CA GLY A 83 -10.23 -16.15 -0.83
C GLY A 83 -9.24 -16.26 0.33
N ASN A 84 -9.08 -17.45 0.91
CA ASN A 84 -8.27 -17.67 2.10
C ASN A 84 -6.78 -17.41 1.88
N GLU A 85 -6.25 -17.78 0.71
CA GLU A 85 -4.84 -17.55 0.38
C GLU A 85 -4.55 -16.06 0.23
N ALA A 86 -5.41 -15.33 -0.50
CA ALA A 86 -5.34 -13.88 -0.60
C ALA A 86 -5.43 -13.22 0.78
N SER A 87 -6.37 -13.65 1.61
CA SER A 87 -6.55 -13.14 2.98
C SER A 87 -5.29 -13.29 3.84
N ALA A 88 -4.59 -14.43 3.73
CA ALA A 88 -3.34 -14.65 4.45
C ALA A 88 -2.24 -13.69 3.98
N ILE A 89 -2.07 -13.53 2.67
CA ILE A 89 -1.08 -12.62 2.08
C ILE A 89 -1.39 -11.16 2.42
N ILE A 90 -2.65 -10.72 2.32
CA ILE A 90 -3.08 -9.37 2.68
C ILE A 90 -2.70 -9.05 4.14
N ARG A 91 -2.93 -9.99 5.08
CA ARG A 91 -2.54 -9.79 6.49
C ARG A 91 -1.03 -9.69 6.67
N MET A 92 -0.25 -10.47 5.91
CA MET A 92 1.22 -10.40 5.95
C MET A 92 1.73 -9.05 5.42
N ILE A 93 1.17 -8.60 4.30
CA ILE A 93 1.49 -7.31 3.67
C ILE A 93 1.20 -6.15 4.61
N ILE A 94 -0.02 -6.07 5.17
CA ILE A 94 -0.43 -4.98 6.08
C ILE A 94 0.47 -4.92 7.33
N LYS A 95 0.83 -6.09 7.91
CA LYS A 95 1.76 -6.13 9.05
C LYS A 95 3.17 -5.67 8.66
N GLY A 96 3.61 -6.01 7.45
CA GLY A 96 4.89 -5.57 6.90
C GLY A 96 4.94 -4.06 6.70
N THR A 97 3.88 -3.46 6.15
CA THR A 97 3.81 -2.01 5.92
C THR A 97 3.77 -1.23 7.23
N GLN A 98 2.93 -1.65 8.19
CA GLN A 98 2.87 -1.01 9.52
C GLN A 98 4.22 -1.07 10.26
N LYS A 99 4.94 -2.19 10.20
CA LYS A 99 6.28 -2.29 10.82
C LYS A 99 7.32 -1.36 10.19
N LEU A 100 7.12 -0.94 8.95
CA LEU A 100 8.00 0.04 8.29
C LEU A 100 7.64 1.48 8.68
N GLU A 101 6.43 1.73 9.18
CA GLU A 101 5.95 3.05 9.64
C GLU A 101 6.38 3.38 11.08
N TYR A 102 6.76 2.38 11.89
CA TYR A 102 7.12 2.54 13.31
C TYR A 102 8.56 2.12 13.64
N LYS A 103 9.50 2.27 12.70
CA LYS A 103 10.92 2.19 13.07
C LYS A 103 11.33 3.54 13.67
N GLU A 104 11.30 3.58 15.01
CA GLU A 104 11.95 4.60 15.85
C GLU A 104 13.44 4.72 15.56
#